data_AF-A0A347TMV0-F1
#
_entry.id   AF-A0A347TMV0-F1
#
_cell.length_a   1.000
_cell.length_b   1.000
_cell.length_c   1.000
_cell.angle_alpha   90.00
_cell.angle_beta   90.00
_cell.angle_gamma   90.00
#
_symmetry.space_group_name_H-M   'P 1'
#
loop_
_entity.id
_entity.type
_entity.pdbx_description
1 polymer ?
#
loop_
_entity_poly.entity_id
_entity_poly.type
_entity_poly.pdbx_seq_one_letter_code
_entity_poly.pdbx_strand_id
1 'polypeptide(L)'
;MFNISLALVGQVARTAAFGAIATKVVDTFILSKVNNKIDQKRWIRQAKLEAFAKLSQEILSIDLKNLKDENIRNIKEYSAKTILLLEDRILIKRIEDYLNNLINLDKTAHDSSKNMVCIVDKKGIDLVMCLNKNLKKV
;
A
#
# COMPACT_ATOMS: atom_id res chain seq x y z
N MET A 1 -33.66 1.45 -62.38
CA MET A 1 -33.06 2.46 -61.48
C MET A 1 -33.03 2.05 -59.99
N PHE A 2 -33.27 0.79 -59.60
CA PHE A 2 -33.37 0.37 -58.18
C PHE A 2 -32.09 -0.21 -57.54
N ASN A 3 -31.03 -0.49 -58.31
CA ASN A 3 -29.85 -1.20 -57.78
C ASN A 3 -28.82 -0.29 -57.07
N ILE A 4 -28.83 1.02 -57.36
CA ILE A 4 -27.84 1.97 -56.82
C ILE A 4 -28.16 2.29 -55.35
N SER A 5 -29.45 2.33 -55.00
CA SER A 5 -29.96 2.67 -53.66
C SER A 5 -29.66 1.59 -52.61
N LEU A 6 -29.77 0.31 -52.97
CA LEU A 6 -29.50 -0.81 -52.05
C LEU A 6 -28.00 -0.96 -51.75
N ALA A 7 -27.14 -0.74 -52.75
CA ALA A 7 -25.69 -0.78 -52.61
C ALA A 7 -25.16 0.35 -51.72
N LEU A 8 -25.73 1.56 -51.85
CA LEU A 8 -25.43 2.70 -50.98
C LEU A 8 -25.88 2.44 -49.54
N VAL A 9 -27.09 1.92 -49.31
CA VAL A 9 -27.60 1.59 -47.96
C VAL A 9 -26.75 0.49 -47.30
N GLY A 10 -26.35 -0.54 -48.05
CA GLY A 10 -25.48 -1.62 -47.56
C GLY A 10 -24.06 -1.16 -47.18
N GLN A 11 -23.50 -0.18 -47.91
CA GLN A 11 -22.21 0.42 -47.56
C GLN A 11 -22.30 1.30 -46.32
N VAL A 12 -23.32 2.15 -46.21
CA VAL A 12 -23.50 3.03 -45.03
C VAL A 12 -23.79 2.20 -43.77
N ALA A 13 -24.58 1.12 -43.88
CA ALA A 13 -24.84 0.20 -42.77
C ALA A 13 -23.58 -0.56 -42.32
N ARG A 14 -22.72 -0.99 -43.26
CA ARG A 14 -21.41 -1.59 -42.92
C ARG A 14 -20.50 -0.57 -42.23
N THR A 15 -20.37 0.64 -42.75
CA THR A 15 -19.51 1.68 -42.16
C THR A 15 -20.01 2.11 -40.77
N ALA A 16 -21.34 2.20 -40.57
CA ALA A 16 -21.94 2.46 -39.26
C ALA A 16 -21.72 1.30 -38.27
N ALA A 17 -21.83 0.05 -38.73
CA ALA A 17 -21.55 -1.13 -37.92
C ALA A 17 -20.07 -1.22 -37.52
N PHE A 18 -19.15 -0.96 -38.45
CA PHE A 18 -17.71 -0.86 -38.17
C PHE A 18 -17.39 0.29 -37.21
N GLY A 19 -18.04 1.45 -37.38
CA GLY A 19 -17.93 2.58 -36.45
C GLY A 19 -18.39 2.23 -35.04
N ALA A 20 -19.52 1.52 -34.90
CA ALA A 20 -20.04 1.07 -33.61
C ALA A 20 -19.15 0.01 -32.93
N ILE A 21 -18.57 -0.91 -33.70
CA ILE A 21 -17.64 -1.92 -33.19
C ILE A 21 -16.32 -1.28 -32.77
N ALA A 22 -15.73 -0.41 -33.59
CA ALA A 22 -14.50 0.29 -33.27
C ALA A 22 -14.64 1.16 -32.00
N THR A 23 -15.76 1.88 -31.88
CA THR A 23 -16.07 2.70 -30.69
C THR A 23 -16.20 1.81 -29.44
N LYS A 24 -16.93 0.69 -29.52
CA LYS A 24 -17.03 -0.27 -28.40
C LYS A 24 -15.69 -0.86 -27.97
N VAL A 25 -14.79 -1.16 -28.90
CA VAL A 25 -13.46 -1.71 -28.58
C VAL A 25 -12.59 -0.66 -27.90
N VAL A 26 -12.59 0.58 -28.40
CA VAL A 26 -11.86 1.70 -27.78
C VAL A 26 -12.41 2.00 -26.39
N ASP A 27 -13.73 2.07 -26.24
CA ASP A 27 -14.38 2.27 -24.95
C ASP A 27 -14.03 1.16 -23.97
N THR A 28 -14.08 -0.10 -24.40
CA THR A 28 -13.70 -1.26 -23.58
C THR A 28 -12.24 -1.22 -23.17
N PHE A 29 -11.33 -0.79 -24.06
CA PHE A 29 -9.92 -0.67 -23.76
C PHE A 29 -9.62 0.45 -22.75
N ILE A 30 -10.27 1.61 -22.89
CA ILE A 30 -10.16 2.73 -21.95
C ILE A 30 -10.76 2.35 -20.59
N LEU A 31 -11.97 1.77 -20.57
CA LEU A 31 -12.62 1.29 -19.35
C LEU A 31 -11.79 0.21 -18.66
N SER A 32 -11.24 -0.75 -19.39
CA SER A 32 -10.35 -1.79 -18.83
C SER A 32 -9.11 -1.17 -18.18
N LYS A 33 -8.48 -0.20 -18.85
CA LYS A 33 -7.31 0.50 -18.31
C LYS A 33 -7.63 1.34 -17.06
N VAL A 34 -8.78 2.01 -17.04
CA VAL A 34 -9.23 2.80 -15.89
C VAL A 34 -9.63 1.90 -14.73
N ASN A 35 -10.39 0.84 -15.00
CA ASN A 35 -10.83 -0.13 -13.99
C ASN A 35 -9.63 -0.83 -13.33
N ASN A 36 -8.65 -1.26 -14.13
CA ASN A 36 -7.40 -1.85 -13.62
C ASN A 36 -6.64 -0.89 -12.69
N LYS A 37 -6.62 0.41 -12.99
CA LYS A 37 -5.98 1.41 -12.11
C LYS A 37 -6.73 1.59 -10.79
N ILE A 38 -8.06 1.60 -10.83
CA ILE A 38 -8.91 1.70 -9.62
C ILE A 38 -8.72 0.46 -8.75
N ASP A 39 -8.74 -0.72 -9.36
CA ASP A 39 -8.57 -1.99 -8.65
C ASP A 39 -7.16 -2.12 -8.08
N GLN A 40 -6.12 -1.74 -8.83
CA GLN A 40 -4.75 -1.69 -8.32
C GLN A 40 -4.63 -0.72 -7.14
N LYS A 41 -5.25 0.47 -7.22
CA LYS A 41 -5.23 1.45 -6.14
C LYS A 41 -5.94 0.93 -4.88
N ARG A 42 -7.10 0.30 -5.04
CA ARG A 42 -7.85 -0.34 -3.95
C ARG A 42 -7.04 -1.47 -3.31
N TRP A 43 -6.42 -2.31 -4.14
CA TRP A 43 -5.59 -3.42 -3.70
C TRP A 43 -4.37 -2.93 -2.90
N ILE A 44 -3.63 -1.93 -3.39
CA ILE A 44 -2.50 -1.33 -2.65
C ILE A 44 -2.96 -0.73 -1.32
N ARG A 45 -4.10 -0.02 -1.32
CA ARG A 45 -4.67 0.55 -0.09
C ARG A 45 -5.00 -0.53 0.94
N GLN A 46 -5.60 -1.63 0.50
CA GLN A 46 -5.95 -2.74 1.38
C GLN A 46 -4.70 -3.46 1.91
N ALA A 47 -3.72 -3.75 1.04
CA ALA A 47 -2.45 -4.35 1.43
C ALA A 47 -1.69 -3.48 2.44
N LYS A 48 -1.67 -2.16 2.22
CA LYS A 48 -1.10 -1.19 3.18
C LYS A 48 -1.84 -1.23 4.51
N LEU A 49 -3.18 -1.21 4.50
CA LEU A 49 -3.97 -1.26 5.73
C LEU A 49 -3.64 -2.51 6.55
N GLU A 50 -3.58 -3.68 5.91
CA GLU A 50 -3.27 -4.94 6.58
C GLU A 50 -1.85 -4.94 7.19
N ALA A 51 -0.84 -4.58 6.38
CA ALA A 51 0.54 -4.55 6.84
C ALA A 51 0.76 -3.50 7.96
N PHE A 52 0.19 -2.31 7.79
CA PHE A 52 0.34 -1.22 8.76
C PHE A 52 -0.40 -1.54 10.05
N ALA A 53 -1.58 -2.17 9.97
CA ALA A 53 -2.33 -2.58 11.14
C ALA A 53 -1.55 -3.62 11.95
N LYS A 54 -0.98 -4.63 11.29
CA LYS A 54 -0.15 -5.64 11.97
C LYS A 54 1.10 -5.03 12.60
N LEU A 55 1.85 -4.21 11.85
CA LEU A 55 3.02 -3.52 12.41
C LEU A 55 2.64 -2.64 13.61
N SER A 56 1.54 -1.88 13.50
CA SER A 56 1.07 -1.02 14.59
C SER A 56 0.65 -1.83 15.81
N GLN A 57 -0.01 -2.97 15.60
CA GLN A 57 -0.39 -3.88 16.67
C GLN A 57 0.85 -4.38 17.43
N GLU A 58 1.86 -4.90 16.73
CA GLU A 58 3.10 -5.37 17.36
C GLU A 58 3.85 -4.25 18.10
N ILE A 59 3.87 -3.03 17.54
CA ILE A 59 4.50 -1.87 18.19
C ILE A 59 3.78 -1.47 19.47
N LEU A 60 2.45 -1.53 19.49
CA LEU A 60 1.66 -1.06 20.64
C LEU A 60 1.47 -2.14 21.73
N SER A 61 1.63 -3.41 21.38
CA SER A 61 1.48 -4.53 22.33
C SER A 61 2.79 -4.97 22.98
N ILE A 62 3.92 -4.45 22.51
CA ILE A 62 5.24 -4.86 23.00
C ILE A 62 5.51 -4.36 24.42
N ASP A 63 5.98 -5.26 25.28
CA ASP A 63 6.54 -4.88 26.58
C ASP A 63 8.03 -4.55 26.42
N LEU A 64 8.34 -3.27 26.31
CA LEU A 64 9.71 -2.78 26.12
C LEU A 64 10.62 -3.04 27.33
N LYS A 65 10.08 -3.37 28.50
CA LYS A 65 10.88 -3.72 29.69
C LYS A 65 11.25 -5.20 29.72
N ASN A 66 10.54 -6.02 28.96
CA ASN A 66 10.73 -7.46 28.88
C ASN A 66 10.58 -7.93 27.44
N LEU A 67 11.52 -7.49 26.61
CA LEU A 67 11.55 -7.82 25.18
C LEU A 67 11.81 -9.31 25.00
N LYS A 68 10.94 -9.97 24.21
CA LYS A 68 11.17 -11.34 23.76
C LYS A 68 11.66 -11.31 22.31
N ASP A 69 12.48 -12.31 21.95
CA ASP A 69 12.98 -12.47 20.58
C ASP A 69 11.85 -12.48 19.54
N GLU A 70 10.71 -13.08 19.87
CA GLU A 70 9.53 -13.13 19.00
C GLU A 70 8.98 -11.74 18.70
N ASN A 71 8.95 -10.82 19.68
CA ASN A 71 8.47 -9.46 19.46
C ASN A 71 9.34 -8.73 18.41
N ILE A 72 10.66 -8.84 18.52
CA ILE A 72 11.60 -8.20 17.59
C ILE A 72 11.49 -8.83 16.21
N ARG A 73 11.37 -10.16 16.14
CA ARG A 73 11.17 -10.88 14.89
C ARG A 73 9.89 -10.44 14.17
N ASN A 74 8.76 -10.38 14.88
CA ASN A 74 7.47 -9.97 14.31
C ASN A 74 7.52 -8.53 13.81
N ILE A 75 8.07 -7.61 14.61
CA ILE A 75 8.22 -6.21 14.20
C ILE A 75 9.10 -6.09 12.96
N LYS A 76 10.21 -6.83 12.87
CA LYS A 76 11.05 -6.87 11.65
C LYS A 76 10.27 -7.38 10.44
N GLU A 77 9.53 -8.47 10.59
CA GLU A 77 8.73 -9.06 9.51
C GLU A 77 7.70 -8.06 8.96
N TYR A 78 6.88 -7.48 9.83
CA TYR A 78 5.84 -6.54 9.40
C TYR A 78 6.42 -5.20 8.94
N SER A 79 7.58 -4.80 9.45
CA SER A 79 8.34 -3.65 8.92
C SER A 79 8.78 -3.90 7.48
N ALA A 80 9.33 -5.08 7.17
CA ALA A 80 9.73 -5.44 5.81
C ALA A 80 8.54 -5.44 4.85
N LYS A 81 7.42 -6.07 5.24
CA LYS A 81 6.17 -6.06 4.47
C LYS A 81 5.67 -4.62 4.23
N THR A 82 5.73 -3.78 5.26
CA THR A 82 5.35 -2.36 5.18
C THR A 82 6.25 -1.59 4.21
N ILE A 83 7.57 -1.75 4.29
CA ILE A 83 8.55 -1.08 3.43
C ILE A 83 8.32 -1.43 1.96
N LEU A 84 8.03 -2.69 1.63
CA LEU A 84 7.74 -3.13 0.25
C LEU A 84 6.51 -2.44 -0.37
N LEU A 85 5.60 -1.95 0.47
CA LEU A 85 4.37 -1.27 0.03
C LEU A 85 4.52 0.26 0.02
N LEU A 86 5.66 0.81 0.48
CA LEU A 86 5.87 2.24 0.66
C LEU A 86 6.73 2.85 -0.44
N GLU A 87 6.31 4.03 -0.90
CA GLU A 87 7.12 4.92 -1.74
C GLU A 87 7.71 6.09 -0.93
N ASP A 88 7.15 6.35 0.26
CA ASP A 88 7.53 7.46 1.14
C ASP A 88 8.86 7.15 1.84
N ARG A 89 9.97 7.63 1.27
CA ARG A 89 11.33 7.41 1.80
C ARG A 89 11.52 7.93 3.22
N ILE A 90 10.80 8.98 3.61
CA ILE A 90 10.89 9.53 4.98
C ILE A 90 10.25 8.55 5.96
N LEU A 91 9.11 7.97 5.60
CA LEU A 91 8.46 6.94 6.42
C LEU A 91 9.29 5.65 6.49
N ILE A 92 9.90 5.22 5.39
CA ILE A 92 10.82 4.08 5.38
C ILE A 92 11.96 4.30 6.36
N LYS A 93 12.62 5.46 6.31
CA LYS A 93 13.69 5.81 7.26
C LYS A 93 13.20 5.82 8.72
N ARG A 94 11.98 6.28 8.98
CA ARG A 94 11.40 6.24 10.34
C ARG A 94 11.18 4.82 10.85
N ILE A 95 10.81 3.88 9.96
CA ILE A 95 10.70 2.45 10.30
C ILE A 95 12.07 1.88 10.65
N GLU A 96 13.09 2.17 9.83
CA GLU A 96 14.47 1.74 10.08
C GLU A 96 15.02 2.31 11.39
N ASP A 97 14.81 3.61 11.63
CA ASP A 97 15.22 4.27 12.87
C ASP A 97 14.56 3.62 14.09
N TYR A 98 13.26 3.31 14.02
CA TYR A 98 12.57 2.61 15.10
C TYR A 98 13.16 1.21 15.34
N LEU A 99 13.35 0.41 14.28
CA LEU A 99 13.97 -0.92 14.36
C LEU A 99 15.35 -0.87 15.01
N ASN A 100 16.19 0.07 14.61
CA ASN A 100 17.54 0.22 15.17
C ASN A 100 17.48 0.55 16.66
N ASN A 101 16.58 1.44 17.08
CA ASN A 101 16.41 1.77 18.50
C ASN A 101 15.88 0.59 19.30
N LEU A 102 14.94 -0.19 18.74
CA LEU A 102 14.41 -1.40 19.38
C LEU A 102 15.49 -2.48 19.54
N ILE A 103 16.30 -2.73 18.51
CA ILE A 103 17.41 -3.69 18.57
C ILE A 103 18.47 -3.24 19.57
N ASN A 104 18.75 -1.94 19.65
CA ASN A 104 19.70 -1.42 20.62
C ASN A 104 19.17 -1.54 22.05
N LEU A 105 17.87 -1.33 22.26
CA LEU A 105 17.22 -1.54 23.56
C LEU A 105 17.35 -3.01 24.00
N ASP A 106 17.08 -3.95 23.10
CA ASP A 106 17.25 -5.40 23.33
C ASP A 106 18.68 -5.78 23.72
N LYS A 107 19.67 -5.30 22.97
CA LYS A 107 21.10 -5.54 23.26
C LYS A 107 21.56 -4.93 24.59
N THR A 108 20.88 -3.88 25.05
CA THR A 108 21.20 -3.16 26.29
C THR A 108 20.22 -3.51 27.41
N ALA A 109 19.46 -4.60 27.31
CA ALA A 109 18.43 -4.99 28.27
C ALA A 109 18.95 -5.11 29.71
N HIS A 110 20.24 -5.43 29.91
CA HIS A 110 20.87 -5.48 31.24
C HIS A 110 21.19 -4.12 31.87
N ASP A 111 21.23 -3.04 31.07
CA ASP A 111 21.66 -1.69 31.48
C ASP A 111 20.67 -0.61 30.99
N SER A 112 19.44 -1.04 30.66
CA SER A 112 18.45 -0.22 29.99
C SER A 112 17.98 0.93 30.88
N SER A 113 18.54 2.12 30.63
CA SER A 113 18.06 3.33 31.27
C SER A 113 16.59 3.56 30.94
N LYS A 114 15.80 3.97 31.94
CA LYS A 114 14.38 4.35 31.79
C LYS A 114 14.15 5.35 30.64
N ASN A 115 15.18 6.13 30.29
CA ASN A 115 15.17 7.07 29.18
C ASN A 115 15.08 6.36 27.80
N MET A 116 15.81 5.27 27.59
CA MET A 116 15.82 4.57 26.29
C MET A 116 14.47 3.90 26.01
N VAL A 117 13.86 3.28 27.03
CA VAL A 117 12.51 2.71 26.94
C VAL A 117 11.50 3.79 26.53
N CYS A 118 11.53 4.96 27.19
CA CYS A 118 10.63 6.07 26.87
C CYS A 118 10.85 6.61 25.43
N ILE A 119 12.09 6.63 24.95
CA ILE A 119 12.42 7.08 23.60
C ILE A 119 11.86 6.09 22.56
N VAL A 120 12.05 4.78 22.77
CA VAL A 120 11.54 3.74 21.87
C VAL A 120 10.01 3.76 21.84
N ASP A 121 9.37 3.85 22.99
CA ASP A 121 7.91 3.93 23.11
C ASP A 121 7.34 5.12 22.33
N LYS A 122 7.89 6.32 22.56
CA LYS A 122 7.49 7.54 21.85
C LYS A 122 7.69 7.41 20.34
N LYS A 123 8.83 6.86 19.90
CA LYS A 123 9.10 6.61 18.48
C LYS A 123 8.12 5.61 17.87
N GLY A 124 7.71 4.59 18.64
CA GLY A 124 6.70 3.63 18.23
C GLY A 124 5.35 4.30 17.97
N ILE A 125 4.86 5.11 18.92
CA ILE A 125 3.61 5.87 18.78
C ILE A 125 3.69 6.83 17.57
N ASP A 126 4.78 7.57 17.45
CA ASP A 126 5.00 8.49 16.33
C ASP A 126 5.00 7.75 14.98
N LEU A 127 5.58 6.56 14.92
CA LEU A 127 5.59 5.72 13.72
C LEU A 127 4.17 5.27 13.36
N VAL A 128 3.38 4.78 14.32
CA VAL A 128 1.96 4.41 14.11
C VAL A 128 1.16 5.58 13.54
N MET A 129 1.37 6.79 14.06
CA MET A 129 0.71 7.98 13.55
C MET A 129 1.14 8.33 12.11
N CYS A 130 2.41 8.09 11.77
CA CYS A 130 2.90 8.30 10.41
C CYS A 130 2.35 7.27 9.41
N LEU A 131 2.24 6.00 9.82
CA LEU A 131 1.61 4.94 9.03
C LEU A 131 0.14 5.30 8.72
N ASN A 132 -0.62 5.73 9.73
CA ASN A 132 -1.99 6.19 9.55
C ASN A 132 -2.10 7.39 8.59
N LYS A 133 -1.21 8.39 8.72
CA LYS A 133 -1.15 9.53 7.79
C LYS A 133 -0.85 9.08 6.37
N ASN A 134 0.05 8.11 6.17
CA ASN A 134 0.38 7.60 4.84
C ASN A 134 -0.81 6.85 4.21
N LEU A 135 -1.51 6.03 4.99
CA LEU A 135 -2.70 5.30 4.52
C LEU A 135 -3.78 6.26 3.98
N LYS A 136 -3.96 7.42 4.61
CA LYS A 136 -4.92 8.46 4.19
C LYS A 136 -4.52 9.19 2.91
N LYS A 137 -3.26 9.12 2.47
CA LYS A 137 -2.79 9.74 1.22
C LYS A 137 -3.13 8.91 -0.03
N VAL A 138 -3.58 7.65 0.14
CA VAL A 138 -3.93 6.73 -0.95
C VAL A 138 -5.36 6.97 -1.41
#